data_AF-A0A9P1MMP9-F1
#
_entry.id   AF-A0A9P1MMP9-F1
#
_cell.length_a   1.000
_cell.length_b   1.000
_cell.length_c   1.000
_cell.angle_alpha   90.00
_cell.angle_beta   90.00
_cell.angle_gamma   90.00
#
_symmetry.space_group_name_H-M   'P 1'
#
loop_
_entity.id
_entity.type
_entity.pdbx_description
1 polymer ?
#
loop_
_entity_poly.entity_id
_entity_poly.type
_entity_poly.pdbx_seq_one_letter_code
_entity_poly.pdbx_strand_id
1 'polypeptide(L)'
;MTQPAYIRSGSESTFPSASDDASRRNSIEVAGLREKPLVALVVCLGFLAFLAVFLLIMNIMIILSLQMDHHGMKFLRFHTILDKKTGEIEKVVEFNGNDIDLGTVITNGQVVGYHEGNIEISGSRLLISGEEDSARFILQDNSCKYQNIDEFQVLMTSTNRTIFSAQNPLITIDERIKKISTSKIITNKIRAPIDEDLNISVENLSIRGNEGIRMESRSNEISASTQIALNTSRDGAIRFSGQVVFGSSAKSLPLSPSPALAASIDAFRVCVCHGSKPRLYLTPGNKPCIASTDICG
;
A
#
# COMPACT_ATOMS: atom_id res chain seq x y z
N MET A 1 -101.20 -20.38 -8.00
CA MET A 1 -102.14 -21.51 -8.16
C MET A 1 -102.58 -21.49 -9.61
N THR A 2 -102.41 -22.47 -10.48
CA THR A 2 -102.08 -23.91 -10.37
C THR A 2 -101.72 -24.37 -11.79
N GLN A 3 -100.72 -25.25 -11.89
CA GLN A 3 -100.41 -26.16 -13.01
C GLN A 3 -101.63 -27.03 -13.43
N PRO A 4 -101.52 -28.00 -14.37
CA PRO A 4 -100.74 -28.15 -15.62
C PRO A 4 -101.73 -28.57 -16.77
N ALA A 5 -101.37 -29.12 -17.92
CA ALA A 5 -101.03 -30.54 -18.12
C ALA A 5 -101.01 -30.90 -19.62
N TYR A 6 -100.05 -31.75 -19.95
CA TYR A 6 -99.76 -32.40 -21.22
C TYR A 6 -100.91 -33.28 -21.74
N ILE A 7 -101.11 -33.36 -23.07
CA ILE A 7 -101.60 -34.57 -23.75
C ILE A 7 -100.97 -34.73 -25.16
N ARG A 8 -100.05 -35.71 -25.23
CA ARG A 8 -99.89 -36.84 -26.17
C ARG A 8 -100.44 -36.79 -27.62
N SER A 9 -99.48 -36.73 -28.56
CA SER A 9 -99.26 -37.56 -29.77
C SER A 9 -100.40 -38.39 -30.39
N GLY A 10 -100.60 -38.18 -31.71
CA GLY A 10 -100.73 -39.30 -32.66
C GLY A 10 -101.56 -39.05 -33.92
N SER A 11 -100.92 -39.28 -35.08
CA SER A 11 -101.49 -39.69 -36.39
C SER A 11 -102.26 -38.66 -37.23
N GLU A 12 -102.34 -38.72 -38.55
CA GLU A 12 -101.47 -39.07 -39.70
C GLU A 12 -102.30 -38.72 -40.96
N SER A 13 -101.65 -38.53 -42.12
CA SER A 13 -102.22 -38.39 -43.49
C SER A 13 -102.97 -37.07 -43.81
N THR A 14 -102.42 -36.14 -44.61
CA THR A 14 -102.11 -36.12 -46.07
C THR A 14 -103.34 -35.88 -46.95
N PHE A 15 -103.36 -34.75 -47.68
CA PHE A 15 -103.82 -34.59 -49.09
C PHE A 15 -103.40 -33.19 -49.63
N PRO A 16 -103.25 -33.00 -50.95
CA PRO A 16 -102.00 -32.50 -51.54
C PRO A 16 -102.16 -31.42 -52.66
N SER A 17 -101.02 -31.09 -53.28
CA SER A 17 -100.82 -30.62 -54.67
C SER A 17 -101.19 -29.16 -55.00
N ALA A 18 -100.24 -28.24 -55.22
CA ALA A 18 -99.27 -28.11 -56.33
C ALA A 18 -99.77 -27.17 -57.46
N SER A 19 -99.48 -25.87 -57.26
CA SER A 19 -99.28 -24.77 -58.22
C SER A 19 -99.02 -23.56 -57.30
N ASP A 20 -97.90 -22.84 -57.30
CA ASP A 20 -97.15 -22.35 -58.43
C ASP A 20 -95.65 -22.26 -58.16
N ASP A 21 -94.91 -22.83 -59.11
CA ASP A 21 -93.47 -22.86 -59.35
C ASP A 21 -92.85 -21.50 -59.74
N ALA A 22 -93.38 -20.38 -59.25
CA ALA A 22 -92.92 -19.05 -59.68
C ALA A 22 -91.97 -18.33 -58.70
N SER A 23 -91.90 -18.74 -57.43
CA SER A 23 -91.11 -18.00 -56.41
C SER A 23 -89.82 -18.70 -55.96
N ARG A 24 -89.54 -19.91 -56.46
CA ARG A 24 -88.42 -20.76 -55.99
C ARG A 24 -87.22 -20.83 -56.94
N ARG A 25 -87.09 -19.85 -57.85
CA ARG A 25 -85.94 -19.71 -58.76
C ARG A 25 -84.99 -18.55 -58.47
N ASN A 26 -85.21 -17.77 -57.40
CA ASN A 26 -84.37 -16.60 -57.10
C ASN A 26 -83.56 -16.67 -55.78
N SER A 27 -83.30 -17.86 -55.23
CA SER A 27 -82.37 -17.99 -54.09
C SER A 27 -81.14 -18.86 -54.37
N ILE A 28 -80.96 -19.28 -55.62
CA ILE A 28 -79.71 -19.89 -56.09
C ILE A 28 -78.94 -18.83 -56.88
N GLU A 29 -78.56 -17.74 -56.20
CA GLU A 29 -77.64 -16.76 -56.80
C GLU A 29 -77.03 -15.80 -55.74
N VAL A 30 -76.49 -16.28 -54.62
CA VAL A 30 -75.44 -15.50 -53.90
C VAL A 30 -74.46 -16.40 -53.13
N ALA A 31 -73.63 -17.13 -53.86
CA ALA A 31 -72.29 -17.48 -53.37
C ALA A 31 -71.45 -16.18 -53.38
N GLY A 32 -71.53 -15.36 -52.33
CA GLY A 32 -70.95 -14.01 -52.43
C GLY A 32 -70.87 -13.22 -51.13
N LEU A 33 -70.72 -13.87 -49.97
CA LEU A 33 -70.49 -13.18 -48.70
C LEU A 33 -69.45 -13.93 -47.83
N ARG A 34 -68.27 -14.21 -48.39
CA ARG A 34 -67.19 -14.93 -47.67
C ARG A 34 -65.77 -14.39 -47.93
N GLU A 35 -65.66 -13.20 -48.54
CA GLU A 35 -64.35 -12.62 -48.87
C GLU A 35 -63.80 -11.74 -47.73
N LYS A 36 -64.62 -10.91 -47.09
CA LYS A 36 -64.14 -9.93 -46.11
C LYS A 36 -63.54 -10.52 -44.81
N PRO A 37 -64.14 -11.51 -44.13
CA PRO A 37 -63.53 -12.09 -42.93
C PRO A 37 -62.36 -13.04 -43.25
N LEU A 38 -62.36 -13.68 -44.43
CA LEU A 38 -61.28 -14.54 -44.89
C LEU A 38 -60.03 -13.71 -45.23
N VAL A 39 -60.20 -12.59 -45.94
CA VAL A 39 -59.12 -11.66 -46.26
C VAL A 39 -58.54 -11.05 -44.98
N ALA A 40 -59.36 -10.70 -43.99
CA ALA A 40 -58.88 -10.22 -42.69
C ALA A 40 -58.00 -11.25 -41.96
N LEU A 41 -58.39 -12.54 -41.99
CA LEU A 41 -57.58 -13.63 -41.42
C LEU A 41 -56.28 -13.86 -42.19
N VAL A 42 -56.29 -13.81 -43.52
CA VAL A 42 -55.09 -13.97 -44.36
C VAL A 42 -54.12 -12.80 -44.15
N VAL A 43 -54.62 -11.57 -44.01
CA VAL A 43 -53.80 -10.40 -43.68
C VAL A 43 -53.20 -10.53 -42.28
N CYS A 44 -53.97 -10.98 -41.29
CA CYS A 44 -53.48 -11.22 -39.93
C CYS A 44 -52.40 -12.32 -39.90
N LEU A 45 -52.61 -13.42 -40.64
CA LEU A 45 -51.65 -14.52 -40.75
C LEU A 45 -50.37 -14.07 -41.48
N GLY A 46 -50.50 -13.25 -42.53
CA GLY A 46 -49.37 -12.62 -43.21
C GLY A 46 -48.56 -11.70 -42.29
N PHE A 47 -49.23 -10.92 -41.44
CA PHE A 47 -48.57 -10.07 -40.44
C PHE A 47 -47.84 -10.89 -39.37
N LEU A 48 -48.45 -11.96 -38.86
CA LEU A 48 -47.80 -12.87 -37.90
C LEU A 48 -46.60 -13.59 -38.53
N ALA A 49 -46.71 -14.03 -39.79
CA ALA A 49 -45.60 -14.63 -40.52
C ALA A 49 -44.46 -13.63 -40.73
N PHE A 50 -44.77 -12.38 -41.08
CA PHE A 50 -43.77 -11.31 -41.21
C PHE A 50 -43.05 -11.06 -39.88
N LEU A 51 -43.79 -10.98 -38.76
CA LEU A 51 -43.23 -10.77 -37.44
C LEU A 51 -42.32 -11.95 -37.03
N ALA A 52 -42.73 -13.19 -37.32
CA ALA A 52 -41.91 -14.37 -37.08
C ALA A 52 -40.61 -14.36 -37.90
N VAL A 53 -40.68 -13.99 -39.19
CA VAL A 53 -39.49 -13.84 -40.04
C VAL A 53 -38.59 -12.71 -39.54
N PHE A 54 -39.16 -11.59 -39.11
CA PHE A 54 -38.40 -10.49 -38.52
C PHE A 54 -37.66 -10.94 -37.25
N LEU A 55 -38.34 -11.64 -36.33
CA LEU A 55 -37.71 -12.19 -35.13
C LEU A 55 -36.61 -13.21 -35.47
N LEU A 56 -36.81 -14.02 -36.50
CA LEU A 56 -35.79 -14.97 -36.96
C LEU A 56 -34.56 -14.25 -37.53
N ILE A 57 -34.75 -13.22 -38.35
CA ILE A 57 -33.66 -12.39 -38.88
C ILE A 57 -32.92 -11.70 -37.74
N MET A 58 -33.63 -11.11 -36.76
CA MET A 58 -33.01 -10.47 -35.60
C MET A 58 -32.20 -11.47 -34.77
N ASN A 59 -32.70 -12.68 -34.53
CA ASN A 59 -31.96 -13.72 -33.84
C ASN A 59 -30.71 -14.16 -34.63
N ILE A 60 -30.81 -14.32 -35.95
CA ILE A 60 -29.65 -14.63 -36.79
C ILE A 60 -28.62 -13.49 -36.74
N MET A 61 -29.06 -12.23 -36.83
CA MET A 61 -28.19 -11.06 -36.73
C MET A 61 -27.50 -10.99 -35.37
N ILE A 62 -28.20 -11.31 -34.29
CA ILE A 62 -27.63 -11.40 -32.93
C ILE A 62 -26.55 -12.48 -32.90
N ILE A 63 -26.83 -13.69 -33.39
CA ILE A 63 -25.85 -14.80 -33.41
C ILE A 63 -24.63 -14.46 -34.27
N LEU A 64 -24.82 -13.86 -35.45
CA LEU A 64 -23.73 -13.44 -36.33
C LEU A 64 -22.91 -12.29 -35.73
N SER A 65 -23.56 -11.33 -35.05
CA SER A 65 -22.90 -10.21 -34.39
C SER A 65 -22.13 -10.64 -33.14
N LEU A 66 -22.66 -11.61 -32.38
CA LEU A 66 -22.00 -12.18 -31.21
C LEU A 66 -20.91 -13.21 -31.59
N GLN A 67 -20.82 -13.59 -32.88
CA GLN A 67 -19.87 -14.58 -33.40
C GLN A 67 -19.72 -15.78 -32.45
N MET A 68 -20.85 -16.32 -31.99
CA MET A 68 -20.90 -17.46 -31.08
C MET A 68 -20.59 -18.75 -31.85
N ASP A 69 -19.53 -19.44 -31.44
CA ASP A 69 -19.22 -20.81 -31.84
C ASP A 69 -19.64 -21.77 -30.71
N HIS A 70 -19.66 -23.08 -30.97
CA HIS A 70 -20.08 -24.12 -30.02
C HIS A 70 -19.24 -24.15 -28.72
N HIS A 71 -18.12 -23.43 -28.67
CA HIS A 71 -17.18 -23.34 -27.56
C HIS A 71 -17.07 -21.93 -26.92
N GLY A 72 -17.87 -20.95 -27.37
CA GLY A 72 -17.89 -19.59 -26.80
C GLY A 72 -17.93 -18.46 -27.83
N MET A 73 -17.72 -17.23 -27.35
CA MET A 73 -17.54 -16.05 -28.21
C MET A 73 -16.12 -16.05 -28.78
N LYS A 74 -15.93 -15.60 -30.03
CA LYS A 74 -14.62 -15.65 -30.72
C LYS A 74 -13.43 -15.12 -29.90
N PHE A 75 -13.65 -14.11 -29.04
CA PHE A 75 -12.63 -13.45 -28.24
C PHE A 75 -12.54 -13.95 -26.79
N LEU A 76 -13.49 -14.79 -26.35
CA LEU A 76 -13.55 -15.33 -24.99
C LEU A 76 -13.92 -16.81 -25.06
N ARG A 77 -12.92 -17.66 -24.86
CA ARG A 77 -13.06 -19.12 -24.83
C ARG A 77 -12.85 -19.63 -23.41
N PHE A 78 -13.77 -20.46 -22.95
CA PHE A 78 -13.62 -21.15 -21.68
C PHE A 78 -12.93 -22.48 -21.95
N HIS A 79 -11.68 -22.62 -21.51
CA HIS A 79 -10.94 -23.87 -21.61
C HIS A 79 -10.81 -24.51 -20.23
N THR A 80 -10.85 -25.84 -20.20
CA THR A 80 -10.48 -26.59 -19.01
C THR A 80 -9.08 -27.13 -19.23
N ILE A 81 -8.11 -26.61 -18.51
CA ILE A 81 -6.73 -27.09 -18.58
C ILE A 81 -6.50 -27.98 -17.35
N LEU A 82 -5.94 -29.16 -17.58
CA LEU A 82 -5.45 -30.00 -16.49
C LEU A 82 -4.08 -29.45 -16.07
N ASP A 83 -3.99 -28.90 -14.87
CA ASP A 83 -2.69 -28.49 -14.35
C ASP A 83 -1.85 -29.75 -14.06
N LYS A 84 -0.72 -29.86 -14.77
CA LYS A 84 0.18 -31.02 -14.68
C LYS A 84 0.85 -31.17 -13.30
N LYS A 85 0.82 -30.12 -12.46
CA LYS A 85 1.45 -30.14 -11.13
C LYS A 85 0.48 -30.54 -10.03
N THR A 86 -0.76 -30.08 -10.08
CA THR A 86 -1.77 -30.31 -9.04
C THR A 86 -2.72 -31.46 -9.41
N GLY A 87 -2.82 -31.82 -10.69
CA GLY A 87 -3.76 -32.84 -11.17
C GLY A 87 -5.22 -32.38 -11.16
N GLU A 88 -5.46 -31.10 -10.88
CA GLU A 88 -6.80 -30.50 -10.85
C GLU A 88 -7.19 -29.93 -12.21
N ILE A 89 -8.50 -29.93 -12.47
CA ILE A 89 -9.09 -29.37 -13.69
C ILE A 89 -9.37 -27.90 -13.41
N GLU A 90 -8.51 -27.02 -13.92
CA GLU A 90 -8.70 -25.58 -13.80
C GLU A 90 -9.52 -25.05 -14.98
N LYS A 91 -10.52 -24.24 -14.68
CA LYS A 91 -11.29 -23.49 -15.68
C LYS A 91 -10.55 -22.20 -15.97
N VAL A 92 -9.92 -22.12 -17.14
CA VAL A 92 -9.23 -20.91 -17.60
C VAL A 92 -10.12 -20.15 -18.59
N VAL A 93 -10.02 -18.83 -18.53
CA VAL A 93 -10.63 -17.95 -19.53
C VAL A 93 -9.52 -17.52 -20.47
N GLU A 94 -9.60 -17.99 -21.71
CA GLU A 94 -8.71 -17.60 -22.77
C GLU A 94 -9.30 -16.40 -23.49
N PHE A 95 -8.53 -15.31 -23.51
CA PHE A 95 -8.87 -14.12 -24.26
C PHE A 95 -8.05 -14.08 -25.55
N ASN A 96 -8.70 -14.29 -26.69
CA ASN A 96 -8.05 -14.35 -28.00
C ASN A 96 -8.36 -13.08 -28.79
N GLY A 97 -7.60 -12.03 -28.53
CA GLY A 97 -7.70 -10.73 -29.20
C GLY A 97 -6.37 -9.98 -29.10
N ASN A 98 -6.08 -9.11 -30.08
CA ASN A 98 -4.85 -8.31 -30.08
C ASN A 98 -4.88 -7.23 -29.00
N ASP A 99 -6.04 -6.59 -28.81
CA ASP A 99 -6.30 -5.57 -27.80
C ASP A 99 -7.58 -5.94 -27.05
N ILE A 100 -7.51 -6.00 -25.72
CA ILE A 100 -8.61 -6.47 -24.88
C ILE A 100 -8.74 -5.52 -23.70
N ASP A 101 -9.81 -4.72 -23.73
CA ASP A 101 -10.16 -3.86 -22.60
C ASP A 101 -11.02 -4.66 -21.60
N LEU A 102 -10.40 -5.01 -20.48
CA LEU A 102 -11.04 -5.75 -19.40
C LEU A 102 -11.61 -4.82 -18.31
N GLY A 103 -11.38 -3.50 -18.40
CA GLY A 103 -11.74 -2.54 -17.36
C GLY A 103 -11.08 -2.84 -16.01
N THR A 104 -11.84 -3.44 -15.08
CA THR A 104 -11.35 -3.82 -13.75
C THR A 104 -11.23 -5.34 -13.65
N VAL A 105 -10.02 -5.83 -13.51
CA VAL A 105 -9.73 -7.26 -13.31
C VAL A 105 -9.20 -7.47 -11.90
N ILE A 106 -9.86 -8.36 -11.15
CA ILE A 106 -9.37 -8.88 -9.88
C ILE A 106 -9.23 -10.38 -10.07
N THR A 107 -7.99 -10.87 -10.06
CA THR A 107 -7.69 -12.29 -10.14
C THR A 107 -6.99 -12.72 -8.86
N ASN A 108 -7.48 -13.82 -8.29
CA ASN A 108 -6.80 -14.54 -7.21
C ASN A 108 -5.92 -15.67 -7.76
N GLY A 109 -5.86 -15.83 -9.08
CA GLY A 109 -5.10 -16.85 -9.79
C GLY A 109 -4.02 -16.27 -10.69
N GLN A 110 -3.30 -17.15 -11.38
CA GLN A 110 -2.17 -16.79 -12.22
C GLN A 110 -2.64 -16.16 -13.54
N VAL A 111 -2.00 -15.06 -13.94
CA VAL A 111 -2.14 -14.50 -15.29
C VAL A 111 -0.96 -15.01 -16.10
N VAL A 112 -1.25 -15.82 -17.11
CA VAL A 112 -0.22 -16.49 -17.92
C VAL A 112 -0.43 -16.13 -19.39
N GLY A 113 0.67 -15.86 -20.08
CA GLY A 113 0.71 -15.57 -21.51
C GLY A 113 1.04 -16.83 -22.29
N TYR A 114 0.82 -16.79 -23.61
CA TYR A 114 1.25 -17.88 -24.48
C TYR A 114 2.77 -18.09 -24.39
N HIS A 115 3.21 -19.33 -24.62
CA HIS A 115 4.60 -19.81 -24.44
C HIS A 115 5.69 -18.96 -25.14
N GLU A 116 5.34 -18.06 -26.05
CA GLU A 116 6.27 -17.19 -26.79
C GLU A 116 5.74 -15.75 -26.97
N GLY A 117 4.66 -15.40 -26.26
CA GLY A 117 4.06 -14.07 -26.34
C GLY A 117 4.45 -13.22 -25.14
N ASN A 118 4.94 -12.01 -25.37
CA ASN A 118 5.06 -11.01 -24.31
C ASN A 118 3.66 -10.58 -23.88
N ILE A 119 3.40 -10.59 -22.57
CA ILE A 119 2.19 -10.00 -22.01
C ILE A 119 2.50 -8.55 -21.67
N GLU A 120 1.82 -7.63 -22.33
CA GLU A 120 1.83 -6.22 -21.95
C GLU A 120 0.54 -5.90 -21.20
N ILE A 121 0.67 -5.54 -19.91
CA ILE A 121 -0.47 -5.14 -19.08
C ILE A 121 -0.38 -3.64 -18.86
N SER A 122 -1.24 -2.88 -19.52
CA SER A 122 -1.38 -1.45 -19.33
C SER A 122 -2.58 -1.15 -18.43
N GLY A 123 -2.37 -0.39 -17.35
CA GLY A 123 -3.46 0.04 -16.47
C GLY A 123 -3.11 1.31 -15.69
N SER A 124 -4.13 2.08 -15.32
CA SER A 124 -3.97 3.27 -14.47
C SER A 124 -3.46 2.92 -13.06
N ARG A 125 -3.85 1.74 -12.57
CA ARG A 125 -3.39 1.16 -11.32
C ARG A 125 -3.22 -0.34 -11.48
N LEU A 126 -2.00 -0.82 -11.23
CA LEU A 126 -1.67 -2.23 -11.22
C LEU A 126 -1.16 -2.62 -9.83
N LEU A 127 -1.80 -3.63 -9.24
CA LEU A 127 -1.49 -4.13 -7.91
C LEU A 127 -1.23 -5.63 -8.01
N ILE A 128 0.03 -6.02 -7.80
CA ILE A 128 0.46 -7.40 -7.72
C ILE A 128 0.74 -7.70 -6.26
N SER A 129 0.01 -8.66 -5.70
CA SER A 129 0.22 -9.16 -4.34
C SER A 129 0.66 -10.60 -4.41
N GLY A 130 1.58 -11.00 -3.52
CA GLY A 130 1.85 -12.41 -3.26
C GLY A 130 0.69 -13.09 -2.50
N GLU A 131 0.81 -14.41 -2.36
CA GLU A 131 -0.25 -15.35 -1.96
C GLU A 131 -0.80 -15.10 -0.54
N GLU A 132 0.04 -14.65 0.41
CA GLU A 132 -0.38 -14.29 1.77
C GLU A 132 0.44 -13.13 2.32
N ASP A 133 -0.24 -12.04 2.74
CA ASP A 133 0.29 -10.82 3.38
C ASP A 133 1.76 -10.48 3.07
N SER A 134 2.11 -10.54 1.79
CA SER A 134 3.48 -10.57 1.28
C SER A 134 3.76 -9.33 0.46
N ALA A 135 4.95 -9.29 -0.13
CA ALA A 135 5.42 -8.22 -1.01
C ALA A 135 4.31 -7.76 -1.97
N ARG A 136 4.01 -6.47 -1.91
CA ARG A 136 3.04 -5.83 -2.81
C ARG A 136 3.78 -4.90 -3.74
N PHE A 137 3.55 -5.09 -5.03
CA PHE A 137 3.99 -4.17 -6.07
C PHE A 137 2.81 -3.34 -6.54
N ILE A 138 2.94 -2.03 -6.42
CA ILE A 138 1.91 -1.06 -6.79
C ILE A 138 2.51 -0.13 -7.84
N LEU A 139 1.91 -0.14 -9.02
CA LEU A 139 2.19 0.80 -10.09
C LEU A 139 0.97 1.71 -10.23
N GLN A 140 1.13 3.00 -9.92
CA GLN A 140 0.05 3.99 -9.99
C GLN A 140 0.64 5.35 -10.35
N ASP A 141 0.01 6.08 -11.28
CA ASP A 141 0.30 7.48 -11.58
C ASP A 141 1.81 7.77 -11.77
N ASN A 142 2.48 6.94 -12.58
CA ASN A 142 3.91 7.04 -12.87
C ASN A 142 4.83 6.80 -11.64
N SER A 143 4.27 6.26 -10.55
CA SER A 143 5.00 5.86 -9.35
C SER A 143 5.01 4.34 -9.20
N CYS A 144 6.19 3.82 -8.86
CA CYS A 144 6.42 2.40 -8.59
C CYS A 144 6.71 2.25 -7.10
N LYS A 145 5.83 1.54 -6.39
CA LYS A 145 5.92 1.35 -4.95
C LYS A 145 5.96 -0.14 -4.61
N TYR A 146 7.01 -0.52 -3.91
CA TYR A 146 7.14 -1.83 -3.28
C TYR A 146 6.77 -1.69 -1.79
N GLN A 147 5.86 -2.52 -1.29
CA GLN A 147 5.44 -2.56 0.11
C GLN A 147 5.65 -3.96 0.68
N ASN A 148 5.94 -4.03 1.98
CA ASN A 148 6.09 -5.29 2.71
C ASN A 148 7.16 -6.21 2.12
N ILE A 149 8.33 -5.62 1.85
CA ILE A 149 9.50 -6.32 1.28
C ILE A 149 10.65 -6.21 2.28
N ASP A 150 11.19 -7.36 2.71
CA ASP A 150 12.33 -7.43 3.63
C ASP A 150 13.67 -7.12 2.93
N GLU A 151 13.72 -7.38 1.62
CA GLU A 151 14.93 -7.25 0.82
C GLU A 151 14.64 -6.69 -0.58
N PHE A 152 15.17 -5.51 -0.86
CA PHE A 152 15.14 -4.91 -2.20
C PHE A 152 16.56 -4.78 -2.74
N GLN A 153 16.83 -5.48 -3.85
CA GLN A 153 18.12 -5.46 -4.54
C GLN A 153 17.93 -5.13 -6.02
N VAL A 154 18.80 -4.27 -6.55
CA VAL A 154 18.91 -4.02 -7.99
C VAL A 154 20.19 -4.68 -8.50
N LEU A 155 20.04 -5.63 -9.42
CA LEU A 155 21.14 -6.39 -10.01
C LEU A 155 21.49 -5.85 -11.40
N MET A 156 22.78 -5.83 -11.74
CA MET A 156 23.23 -5.56 -13.09
C MET A 156 23.06 -6.80 -13.96
N THR A 157 22.28 -6.72 -15.05
CA THR A 157 21.94 -7.86 -15.90
C THR A 157 23.16 -8.55 -16.53
N SER A 158 24.23 -7.79 -16.82
CA SER A 158 25.43 -8.33 -17.49
C SER A 158 26.40 -9.07 -16.58
N THR A 159 26.46 -8.70 -15.29
CA THR A 159 27.46 -9.23 -14.34
C THR A 159 26.85 -9.83 -13.09
N ASN A 160 25.53 -9.81 -12.97
CA ASN A 160 24.76 -10.25 -11.80
C ASN A 160 25.23 -9.63 -10.47
N ARG A 161 25.80 -8.42 -10.54
CA ARG A 161 26.32 -7.68 -9.37
C ARG A 161 25.24 -6.77 -8.82
N THR A 162 25.07 -6.74 -7.50
CA THR A 162 24.16 -5.80 -6.82
C THR A 162 24.68 -4.36 -6.95
N ILE A 163 23.91 -3.52 -7.63
CA ILE A 163 24.14 -2.08 -7.78
C ILE A 163 23.56 -1.33 -6.59
N PHE A 164 22.40 -1.77 -6.10
CA PHE A 164 21.69 -1.16 -4.99
C PHE A 164 21.10 -2.22 -4.08
N SER A 165 21.23 -2.04 -2.77
CA SER A 165 20.56 -2.84 -1.75
C SER A 165 19.97 -1.90 -0.71
N ALA A 166 18.68 -2.08 -0.40
CA ALA A 166 18.01 -1.28 0.61
C ALA A 166 18.44 -1.63 2.05
N GLN A 167 19.01 -2.82 2.29
CA GLN A 167 19.44 -3.25 3.62
C GLN A 167 20.73 -2.57 4.10
N ASN A 168 21.65 -2.30 3.18
CA ASN A 168 22.92 -1.63 3.45
C ASN A 168 23.18 -0.57 2.38
N PRO A 169 22.46 0.57 2.40
CA PRO A 169 22.61 1.58 1.38
C PRO A 169 24.02 2.19 1.51
N LEU A 170 24.88 1.90 0.54
CA LEU A 170 26.20 2.51 0.46
C LEU A 170 26.05 3.92 -0.11
N ILE A 171 25.64 4.86 0.73
CA ILE A 171 25.48 6.27 0.36
C ILE A 171 26.81 6.97 0.55
N THR A 172 27.40 7.43 -0.55
CA THR A 172 28.50 8.39 -0.52
C THR A 172 27.93 9.76 -0.13
N ILE A 173 28.29 10.26 1.04
CA ILE A 173 27.94 11.61 1.47
C ILE A 173 28.78 12.60 0.66
N ASP A 174 28.14 13.29 -0.27
CA ASP A 174 28.77 14.36 -1.07
C ASP A 174 28.38 15.75 -0.54
N GLU A 175 28.91 16.80 -1.17
CA GLU A 175 28.67 18.21 -0.81
C GLU A 175 27.18 18.63 -0.87
N ARG A 176 26.31 17.82 -1.50
CA ARG A 176 24.87 18.12 -1.60
C ARG A 176 24.12 17.71 -0.32
N ILE A 177 24.68 16.81 0.48
CA ILE A 177 24.05 16.34 1.73
C ILE A 177 24.43 17.27 2.89
N LYS A 178 23.59 18.27 3.17
CA LYS A 178 23.82 19.26 4.24
C LYS A 178 23.36 18.81 5.63
N LYS A 179 22.44 17.84 5.72
CA LYS A 179 21.85 17.41 7.00
C LYS A 179 21.65 15.90 7.01
N ILE A 180 22.12 15.27 8.08
CA ILE A 180 21.94 13.84 8.35
C ILE A 180 21.12 13.72 9.64
N SER A 181 19.98 13.04 9.57
CA SER A 181 19.11 12.79 10.73
C SER A 181 19.09 11.30 11.02
N THR A 182 19.75 10.87 12.09
CA THR A 182 19.86 9.46 12.48
C THR A 182 19.90 9.31 13.99
N SER A 183 19.51 8.13 14.50
CA SER A 183 19.54 7.78 15.92
C SER A 183 20.94 7.46 16.43
N LYS A 184 21.84 6.95 15.57
CA LYS A 184 23.21 6.56 15.93
C LYS A 184 24.14 6.75 14.75
N ILE A 185 25.32 7.33 15.02
CA ILE A 185 26.42 7.45 14.06
C ILE A 185 27.59 6.64 14.59
N ILE A 186 28.11 5.72 13.76
CA ILE A 186 29.32 4.96 14.05
C ILE A 186 30.37 5.39 13.03
N THR A 187 31.40 6.07 13.50
CA THR A 187 32.50 6.56 12.66
C THR A 187 33.82 6.44 13.41
N ASN A 188 34.91 6.31 12.66
CA ASN A 188 36.27 6.34 13.17
C ASN A 188 36.75 7.78 13.47
N LYS A 189 36.19 8.79 12.80
CA LYS A 189 36.64 10.17 12.92
C LYS A 189 35.50 11.17 12.71
N ILE A 190 35.47 12.19 13.55
CA ILE A 190 34.64 13.39 13.38
C ILE A 190 35.63 14.57 13.29
N ARG A 191 35.57 15.34 12.20
CA ARG A 191 36.43 16.51 11.99
C ARG A 191 35.66 17.63 11.30
N ALA A 192 35.96 18.87 11.68
CA ALA A 192 35.59 20.03 10.87
C ALA A 192 36.55 20.19 9.67
N PRO A 193 36.16 20.97 8.65
CA PRO A 193 37.06 21.52 7.65
C PRO A 193 38.23 22.29 8.28
N ILE A 194 39.29 22.54 7.48
CA ILE A 194 40.54 23.14 7.97
C ILE A 194 40.33 24.56 8.53
N ASP A 195 39.38 25.29 7.96
CA ASP A 195 39.12 26.70 8.28
C ASP A 195 37.79 26.92 9.02
N GLU A 196 37.23 25.86 9.61
CA GLU A 196 35.94 25.91 10.31
C GLU A 196 36.00 25.25 11.69
N ASP A 197 35.17 25.74 12.61
CA ASP A 197 35.05 25.19 13.95
C ASP A 197 34.07 24.01 14.00
N LEU A 198 34.43 22.96 14.74
CA LEU A 198 33.53 21.84 15.01
C LEU A 198 32.61 22.17 16.20
N ASN A 199 31.39 22.62 15.92
CA ASN A 199 30.38 22.85 16.96
C ASN A 199 29.46 21.64 17.14
N ILE A 200 29.37 21.11 18.37
CA ILE A 200 28.48 20.01 18.74
C ILE A 200 27.50 20.52 19.80
N SER A 201 26.28 20.86 19.37
CA SER A 201 25.20 21.28 20.26
C SER A 201 24.14 20.18 20.35
N VAL A 202 24.07 19.50 21.50
CA VAL A 202 23.12 18.42 21.74
C VAL A 202 22.64 18.44 23.20
N GLU A 203 21.43 17.96 23.45
CA GLU A 203 20.89 17.84 24.81
C GLU A 203 21.60 16.72 25.60
N ASN A 204 21.91 15.60 24.95
CA ASN A 204 22.54 14.43 25.56
C ASN A 204 23.66 13.89 24.65
N LEU A 205 24.91 14.27 24.92
CA LEU A 205 26.08 13.74 24.22
C LEU A 205 26.68 12.55 24.98
N SER A 206 26.84 11.40 24.32
CA SER A 206 27.66 10.29 24.84
C SER A 206 28.67 9.87 23.78
N ILE A 207 29.95 10.14 24.05
CA ILE A 207 31.07 9.68 23.22
C ILE A 207 31.64 8.42 23.90
N ARG A 208 31.76 7.32 23.16
CA ARG A 208 32.34 6.06 23.65
C ARG A 208 33.38 5.57 22.66
N GLY A 209 34.57 5.26 23.14
CA GLY A 209 35.66 4.69 22.34
C GLY A 209 36.20 3.43 23.01
N ASN A 210 36.39 2.36 22.25
CA ASN A 210 36.92 1.10 22.77
C ASN A 210 38.37 1.21 23.26
N GLU A 211 39.14 2.15 22.68
CA GLU A 211 40.56 2.40 22.99
C GLU A 211 40.76 3.75 23.69
N GLY A 212 39.68 4.36 24.18
CA GLY A 212 39.67 5.72 24.71
C GLY A 212 39.22 6.76 23.69
N ILE A 213 39.24 8.02 24.11
CA ILE A 213 38.79 9.17 23.32
C ILE A 213 39.96 10.16 23.28
N ARG A 214 40.40 10.54 22.07
CA ARG A 214 41.42 11.56 21.86
C ARG A 214 40.77 12.80 21.24
N MET A 215 40.80 13.91 21.96
CA MET A 215 40.33 15.21 21.48
C MET A 215 41.55 16.10 21.23
N GLU A 216 41.67 16.64 20.02
CA GLU A 216 42.76 17.53 19.63
C GLU A 216 42.19 18.76 18.94
N SER A 217 42.54 19.93 19.44
CA SER A 217 42.12 21.23 18.92
C SER A 217 43.13 22.30 19.34
N ARG A 218 43.16 23.44 18.64
CA ARG A 218 43.88 24.63 19.08
C ARG A 218 43.30 25.18 20.40
N SER A 219 41.98 25.09 20.57
CA SER A 219 41.27 25.46 21.80
C SER A 219 40.10 24.50 22.01
N ASN A 220 39.91 24.04 23.24
CA ASN A 220 38.77 23.20 23.63
C ASN A 220 37.96 23.93 24.68
N GLU A 221 36.74 24.32 24.32
CA GLU A 221 35.77 24.89 25.26
C GLU A 221 34.70 23.85 25.55
N ILE A 222 34.55 23.47 26.82
CA ILE A 222 33.56 22.49 27.27
C ILE A 222 32.62 23.18 28.26
N SER A 223 31.37 23.38 27.83
CA SER A 223 30.31 23.97 28.65
C SER A 223 29.20 22.95 28.90
N ALA A 224 28.78 22.79 30.16
CA ALA A 224 27.61 21.99 30.52
C ALA A 224 26.66 22.82 31.39
N SER A 225 25.36 22.62 31.20
CA SER A 225 24.32 23.38 31.94
C SER A 225 24.21 22.96 33.41
N THR A 226 24.41 21.68 33.71
CA THR A 226 24.22 21.11 35.06
C THR A 226 25.53 20.70 35.71
N GLN A 227 26.30 19.82 35.07
CA GLN A 227 27.55 19.29 35.61
C GLN A 227 28.50 18.78 34.53
N ILE A 228 29.80 18.87 34.81
CA ILE A 228 30.86 18.17 34.07
C ILE A 228 31.44 17.13 35.01
N ALA A 229 31.26 15.84 34.70
CA ALA A 229 31.82 14.74 35.46
C ALA A 229 32.97 14.09 34.66
N LEU A 230 34.16 14.07 35.26
CA LEU A 230 35.33 13.42 34.68
C LEU A 230 35.64 12.18 35.50
N ASN A 231 35.48 11.01 34.88
CA ASN A 231 35.84 9.74 35.51
C ASN A 231 37.23 9.32 35.06
N THR A 232 38.03 8.84 36.00
CA THR A 232 39.37 8.32 35.70
C THR A 232 39.28 6.97 34.99
N SER A 233 40.20 6.76 34.04
CA SER A 233 40.39 5.43 33.42
C SER A 233 41.17 4.51 34.38
N ARG A 234 41.65 3.36 33.89
CA ARG A 234 42.41 2.36 34.68
C ARG A 234 43.56 2.95 35.51
N ASP A 235 44.16 4.04 35.02
CA ASP A 235 45.32 4.68 35.64
C ASP A 235 44.96 5.56 36.85
N GLY A 236 43.67 5.76 37.12
CA GLY A 236 43.19 6.44 38.32
C GLY A 236 43.50 7.95 38.39
N ALA A 237 44.10 8.54 37.35
CA ALA A 237 44.55 9.93 37.36
C ALA A 237 43.92 10.78 36.26
N ILE A 238 43.51 12.01 36.62
CA ILE A 238 43.16 13.07 35.67
C ILE A 238 44.35 14.04 35.66
N ARG A 239 44.99 14.21 34.50
CA ARG A 239 46.14 15.11 34.36
C ARG A 239 45.77 16.28 33.48
N PHE A 240 45.83 17.48 34.06
CA PHE A 240 45.71 18.73 33.34
C PHE A 240 47.12 19.27 33.12
N SER A 241 47.58 19.35 31.86
CA SER A 241 48.87 19.93 31.51
C SER A 241 48.69 21.12 30.57
N GLY A 242 49.29 22.26 30.92
CA GLY A 242 49.17 23.51 30.17
C GLY A 242 48.32 24.57 30.90
N GLN A 243 47.95 25.62 30.18
CA GLN A 243 47.09 26.68 30.71
C GLN A 243 45.64 26.18 30.75
N VAL A 244 45.15 25.83 31.94
CA VAL A 244 43.75 25.44 32.16
C VAL A 244 43.04 26.53 32.93
N VAL A 245 41.91 26.99 32.39
CA VAL A 245 41.06 27.98 33.01
C VAL A 245 39.76 27.30 33.44
N PHE A 246 39.56 27.18 34.74
CA PHE A 246 38.25 26.85 35.29
C PHE A 246 37.47 28.17 35.42
N GLY A 247 36.21 28.20 34.96
CA GLY A 247 35.44 29.42 34.71
C GLY A 247 35.46 30.49 35.83
N SER A 248 35.14 31.73 35.46
CA SER A 248 35.26 32.92 36.33
C SER A 248 34.16 33.06 37.40
N SER A 249 33.07 32.31 37.28
CA SER A 249 31.94 32.32 38.24
C SER A 249 32.06 31.13 39.19
N ALA A 250 32.79 31.31 40.28
CA ALA A 250 32.82 30.34 41.37
C ALA A 250 31.49 30.39 42.16
N LYS A 251 30.41 29.87 41.58
CA LYS A 251 29.19 29.62 42.36
C LYS A 251 29.50 28.45 43.28
N SER A 252 29.76 28.75 44.55
CA SER A 252 30.12 27.76 45.56
C SER A 252 29.05 26.66 45.62
N LEU A 253 29.48 25.40 45.60
CA LEU A 253 28.61 24.25 45.83
C LEU A 253 27.87 24.43 47.18
N PRO A 254 26.55 24.22 47.24
CA PRO A 254 25.78 24.40 48.47
C PRO A 254 26.35 23.51 49.58
N LEU A 255 26.50 24.09 50.77
CA LEU A 255 26.88 23.37 51.98
C LEU A 255 25.59 22.84 52.61
N SER A 256 25.52 21.53 52.87
CA SER A 256 24.43 20.97 53.66
C SER A 256 24.64 21.36 55.12
N PRO A 257 23.65 21.99 55.79
CA PRO A 257 23.74 22.35 57.20
C PRO A 257 23.53 21.15 58.14
N SER A 258 23.21 19.95 57.62
CA SER A 258 22.87 18.79 58.43
C SER A 258 24.11 18.15 59.10
N PRO A 259 24.14 18.01 60.43
CA PRO A 259 25.23 17.36 61.18
C PRO A 259 25.45 15.89 60.78
N ALA A 260 24.42 15.19 60.29
CA ALA A 260 24.51 13.80 59.83
C ALA A 260 25.33 13.65 58.53
N LEU A 261 25.42 14.70 57.70
CA LEU A 261 26.27 14.73 56.50
C LEU A 261 27.69 15.23 56.79
N ALA A 262 27.96 15.71 58.01
CA ALA A 262 29.31 16.08 58.43
C ALA A 262 30.23 14.85 58.60
N ALA A 263 29.72 13.63 58.50
CA ALA A 263 30.49 12.39 58.65
C ALA A 263 30.90 11.72 57.33
N SER A 264 30.38 12.14 56.16
CA SER A 264 30.81 11.56 54.87
C SER A 264 32.08 12.29 54.39
N ILE A 265 33.22 11.68 54.71
CA ILE A 265 34.59 12.18 54.41
C ILE A 265 35.02 11.75 52.99
N ASP A 266 34.17 11.02 52.26
CA ASP A 266 34.54 10.32 51.01
C ASP A 266 34.72 11.24 49.79
N ALA A 267 34.52 12.54 49.95
CA ALA A 267 34.72 13.53 48.90
C ALA A 267 35.60 14.68 49.39
N PHE A 268 36.54 15.09 48.55
CA PHE A 268 37.32 16.33 48.73
C PHE A 268 36.77 17.43 47.82
N ARG A 269 36.76 18.65 48.34
CA ARG A 269 36.53 19.86 47.53
C ARG A 269 37.87 20.47 47.18
N VAL A 270 38.01 20.90 45.93
CA VAL A 270 39.13 21.74 45.49
C VAL A 270 38.71 23.20 45.67
N CYS A 271 39.46 23.94 46.47
CA CYS A 271 39.23 25.35 46.74
C CYS A 271 40.35 26.20 46.13
N VAL A 272 40.03 27.44 45.79
CA VAL A 272 40.99 28.41 45.23
C VAL A 272 41.29 29.47 46.29
N CYS A 273 42.58 29.73 46.54
CA CYS A 273 43.01 30.84 47.40
C CYS A 273 42.61 32.18 46.79
N HIS A 274 41.97 33.03 47.60
CA HIS A 274 41.64 34.40 47.20
C HIS A 274 42.84 35.31 47.54
N GLY A 275 43.67 35.62 46.55
CA GLY A 275 44.90 36.40 46.72
C GLY A 275 45.64 36.65 45.41
N SER A 276 46.84 37.26 45.47
CA SER A 276 47.63 37.64 44.29
C SER A 276 48.16 36.45 43.47
N LYS A 277 48.22 35.25 44.08
CA LYS A 277 48.57 33.99 43.41
C LYS A 277 47.46 32.95 43.64
N PRO A 278 46.68 32.57 42.61
CA PRO A 278 45.66 31.54 42.76
C PRO A 278 46.33 30.18 42.98
N ARG A 279 46.31 29.70 44.22
CA ARG A 279 46.71 28.34 44.59
C ARG A 279 45.47 27.48 44.81
N LEU A 280 45.57 26.20 44.45
CA LEU A 280 44.54 25.21 44.73
C LEU A 280 44.89 24.46 46.00
N TYR A 281 43.89 24.21 46.85
CA TYR A 281 44.03 23.37 48.03
C TYR A 281 42.82 22.47 48.22
N LEU A 282 43.01 21.35 48.90
CA LEU A 282 41.96 20.38 49.18
C LEU A 282 41.39 20.62 50.57
N THR A 283 40.06 20.61 50.68
CA THR A 283 39.34 20.59 51.96
C THR A 283 38.38 19.40 51.98
N PRO A 284 38.12 18.78 53.14
CA PRO A 284 37.04 17.80 53.27
C PRO A 284 35.72 18.33 52.72
N GLY A 285 34.95 17.51 52.02
CA GLY A 285 33.76 17.92 51.27
C GLY A 285 32.59 18.45 52.10
N ASN A 286 32.67 18.31 53.41
CA ASN A 286 31.74 18.86 54.40
C ASN A 286 32.22 20.19 55.03
N LYS A 287 33.45 20.64 54.72
CA LYS A 287 34.03 21.87 55.27
C LYS A 287 33.97 23.02 54.25
N PRO A 288 33.82 24.26 54.72
CA PRO A 288 33.92 25.44 53.86
C PRO A 288 35.34 25.58 53.31
N CYS A 289 35.47 26.30 52.20
CA CYS A 289 36.76 26.69 51.63
C CYS A 289 37.40 27.79 52.51
N ILE A 290 38.00 27.38 53.64
CA ILE A 290 38.77 28.25 54.52
C ILE A 290 40.17 27.66 54.61
N ALA A 291 41.19 28.45 54.26
CA ALA A 291 42.59 28.06 54.33
C ALA A 291 43.33 28.94 55.34
N SER A 292 44.35 28.38 55.99
CA SER A 292 45.28 29.17 56.80
C SER A 292 46.12 30.10 55.92
N THR A 293 46.67 31.14 56.54
CA THR A 293 47.60 32.08 55.91
C THR A 293 48.84 31.39 55.33
N ASP A 294 49.20 30.20 55.82
CA ASP A 294 50.37 29.46 55.31
C ASP A 294 50.13 28.84 53.93
N ILE A 295 48.86 28.54 53.59
CA ILE A 295 48.49 27.92 52.31
C ILE A 295 48.21 29.01 51.26
N CYS A 296 47.48 30.05 51.67
CA CYS A 296 46.98 31.11 50.78
C CYS A 296 47.68 32.48 50.93
N GLY A 297 48.72 32.58 51.76
CA GLY A 297 49.56 33.79 51.90
C GLY A 297 50.66 33.93 50.86
#